data_AF-A0A1B6AAZ2-F1
#
_entry.id   AF-A0A1B6AAZ2-F1
#
_cell.length_a   1.000
_cell.length_b   1.000
_cell.length_c   1.000
_cell.angle_alpha   90.00
_cell.angle_beta   90.00
_cell.angle_gamma   90.00
#
_symmetry.space_group_name_H-M   'P 1'
#
loop_
_entity.id
_entity.type
_entity.pdbx_description
1 polymer ?
#
loop_
_entity_poly.entity_id
_entity_poly.type
_entity_poly.pdbx_seq_one_letter_code
_entity_poly.pdbx_strand_id
1 'polypeptide(L)'
;MPELADVPGLPELWALTTGDPRVRVAVVDGGPIDMSHPCFDGATILEVDTGWLGDREADVEAELLEYAQEHGTWVASILFGRHGSTAPGLAPGCTGLIVPCLIAERHHVDPVNTARAIEAAVGAGAHIIVIEQCLPSRSDDVDGLLRAAVRHAEEQGVLVIAAAGNEKGECSCYPAALPEVLAVGAHDDDGAVYGFSNWGPQYHPTALVAPGGEMPGASLIDESGVKRHKGTSCSTPFAAGVAALLVSLQIADGGAIDPLAVRQALLDSAAPCSTDETDDEPARCLGGKLDIAGATEIIRSRSRTTTGDAGVVTSAVLPRRTGPVYALGTLGYDFGTEARRDTFKQLMAPVTIDGTTVPANPYDSRQMVDHLTAHPSETGSLIWTLYLELTPVYALEPAGPFAAEVHAALTTLFGRQILAPDDPASLERISVPGRLTDRTVRLFSGQVVPVVEVEQTRGVYGWRLRTLLDAAVAALGDQAGAAPATEVREALREFLARVYYDLRNRGSAAKDRALNFAATNVFQAATTVAEAIATGRALDTITVEKSPFCRLNSDCWDVKLRFFDPVNGLRSRTVFRFTIDVSDTLPVSLGPVHTWAESR
;
A
#
# COMPACT_ATOMS: atom_id res chain seq x y z
N MET A 1 8.33 16.49 30.32
CA MET A 1 7.90 15.11 30.51
C MET A 1 8.17 14.62 31.89
N PRO A 2 7.20 13.93 32.51
CA PRO A 2 7.53 12.99 33.55
C PRO A 2 8.43 11.88 32.94
N GLU A 3 9.13 11.10 33.76
CA GLU A 3 9.99 10.02 33.22
C GLU A 3 9.13 9.06 32.38
N LEU A 4 9.69 8.32 31.42
CA LEU A 4 8.88 7.36 30.62
C LEU A 4 8.08 6.40 31.51
N ALA A 5 8.63 6.08 32.69
CA ALA A 5 7.99 5.24 33.71
C ALA A 5 6.71 5.86 34.35
N ASP A 6 6.42 7.13 34.12
CA ASP A 6 5.27 7.84 34.65
C ASP A 6 4.15 8.00 33.59
N VAL A 7 4.41 7.64 32.33
CA VAL A 7 3.39 7.71 31.27
C VAL A 7 2.30 6.66 31.55
N PRO A 8 1.02 7.06 31.61
CA PRO A 8 -0.07 6.12 31.86
C PRO A 8 -0.10 4.93 30.88
N GLY A 9 -0.12 3.71 31.42
CA GLY A 9 -0.18 2.47 30.64
C GLY A 9 1.16 1.95 30.13
N LEU A 10 2.21 2.77 30.08
CA LEU A 10 3.54 2.34 29.60
C LEU A 10 4.23 1.36 30.57
N PRO A 11 4.25 1.58 31.90
CA PRO A 11 4.80 0.61 32.85
C PRO A 11 4.10 -0.75 32.80
N GLU A 12 2.79 -0.77 32.66
CA GLU A 12 2.00 -1.99 32.52
C GLU A 12 2.33 -2.72 31.22
N LEU A 13 2.51 -1.99 30.12
CA LEU A 13 2.93 -2.57 28.85
C LEU A 13 4.37 -3.10 28.92
N TRP A 14 5.29 -2.37 29.55
CA TRP A 14 6.68 -2.82 29.78
C TRP A 14 6.79 -4.07 30.67
N ALA A 15 5.87 -4.23 31.61
CA ALA A 15 5.78 -5.46 32.40
C ALA A 15 5.39 -6.68 31.56
N LEU A 16 4.75 -6.47 30.40
CA LEU A 16 4.39 -7.53 29.45
C LEU A 16 5.49 -7.76 28.40
N THR A 17 6.11 -6.69 27.89
CA THR A 17 7.18 -6.76 26.90
C THR A 17 7.97 -5.45 26.84
N THR A 18 9.28 -5.54 26.61
CA THR A 18 10.13 -4.37 26.28
C THR A 18 10.53 -4.36 24.80
N GLY A 19 9.86 -5.17 23.97
CA GLY A 19 10.19 -5.41 22.57
C GLY A 19 10.59 -6.86 22.30
N ASP A 20 10.31 -7.35 21.09
CA ASP A 20 10.75 -8.66 20.58
C ASP A 20 11.71 -8.44 19.41
N PRO A 21 12.87 -9.14 19.35
CA PRO A 21 13.87 -8.93 18.30
C PRO A 21 13.36 -9.26 16.89
N ARG A 22 12.25 -10.00 16.76
CA ARG A 22 11.59 -10.24 15.46
C ARG A 22 10.84 -9.00 14.95
N VAL A 23 10.50 -8.05 15.81
CA VAL A 23 9.90 -6.78 15.42
C VAL A 23 11.01 -5.83 14.97
N ARG A 24 10.88 -5.35 13.74
CA ARG A 24 11.90 -4.52 13.06
C ARG A 24 11.31 -3.13 12.83
N VAL A 25 11.94 -2.11 13.38
CA VAL A 25 11.49 -0.72 13.32
C VAL A 25 12.52 0.08 12.54
N ALA A 26 12.13 0.60 11.39
CA ALA A 26 12.99 1.44 10.58
C ALA A 26 12.85 2.91 10.97
N VAL A 27 13.98 3.60 11.10
CA VAL A 27 14.06 5.04 11.32
C VAL A 27 14.59 5.67 10.02
N VAL A 28 13.72 6.44 9.37
CA VAL A 28 14.03 7.21 8.17
C VAL A 28 14.25 8.66 8.60
N ASP A 29 15.51 9.07 8.60
CA ASP A 29 15.94 10.40 9.02
C ASP A 29 17.04 10.96 8.08
N GLY A 30 17.41 12.22 8.27
CA GLY A 30 18.26 13.00 7.40
C GLY A 30 19.70 12.54 7.28
N GLY A 31 20.16 11.59 8.08
CA GLY A 31 21.55 11.15 8.11
C GLY A 31 21.75 9.86 8.91
N PRO A 32 22.99 9.34 8.94
CA PRO A 32 23.34 8.21 9.79
C PRO A 32 23.19 8.58 11.27
N ILE A 33 23.20 7.59 12.16
CA ILE A 33 23.21 7.81 13.62
C ILE A 33 24.57 7.45 14.20
N ASP A 34 24.90 7.98 15.36
CA ASP A 34 26.05 7.50 16.13
C ASP A 34 25.67 6.27 16.97
N MET A 35 25.93 5.10 16.39
CA MET A 35 25.72 3.81 17.07
C MET A 35 26.72 3.55 18.21
N SER A 36 27.77 4.38 18.37
CA SER A 36 28.73 4.26 19.47
C SER A 36 28.27 4.92 20.76
N HIS A 37 27.16 5.68 20.72
CA HIS A 37 26.60 6.30 21.91
C HIS A 37 26.21 5.23 22.96
N PRO A 38 26.62 5.36 24.24
CA PRO A 38 26.44 4.31 25.25
C PRO A 38 24.99 3.85 25.51
N CYS A 39 24.00 4.68 25.13
CA CYS A 39 22.60 4.27 25.27
C CYS A 39 22.23 3.08 24.38
N PHE A 40 22.98 2.81 23.31
CA PHE A 40 22.74 1.70 22.39
C PHE A 40 23.50 0.42 22.76
N ASP A 41 24.20 0.38 23.91
CA ASP A 41 24.98 -0.79 24.34
C ASP A 41 24.13 -2.05 24.47
N GLY A 42 24.27 -2.96 23.51
CA GLY A 42 23.49 -4.21 23.43
C GLY A 42 22.12 -4.08 22.78
N ALA A 43 21.80 -2.92 22.18
CA ALA A 43 20.70 -2.79 21.23
C ALA A 43 21.06 -3.50 19.91
N THR A 44 20.06 -4.05 19.21
CA THR A 44 20.25 -4.63 17.87
C THR A 44 19.85 -3.59 16.83
N ILE A 45 20.82 -2.81 16.34
CA ILE A 45 20.60 -1.76 15.35
C ILE A 45 21.44 -2.10 14.11
N LEU A 46 20.81 -2.05 12.94
CA LEU A 46 21.44 -2.34 11.66
C LEU A 46 21.26 -1.13 10.73
N GLU A 47 22.31 -0.78 10.01
CA GLU A 47 22.20 0.17 8.91
C GLU A 47 21.71 -0.54 7.65
N VAL A 48 20.78 0.10 6.92
CA VAL A 48 20.27 -0.43 5.66
C VAL A 48 21.06 0.19 4.52
N ASP A 49 21.73 -0.65 3.73
CA ASP A 49 22.34 -0.22 2.48
C ASP A 49 21.24 0.18 1.48
N THR A 50 21.19 1.47 1.20
CA THR A 50 20.23 2.08 0.29
C THR A 50 20.66 1.91 -1.17
N GLY A 51 21.95 1.71 -1.46
CA GLY A 51 22.47 1.53 -2.82
C GLY A 51 22.39 2.76 -3.75
N TRP A 52 21.50 3.73 -3.52
CA TRP A 52 21.42 4.97 -4.32
C TRP A 52 22.22 6.14 -3.75
N LEU A 53 22.53 6.13 -2.44
CA LEU A 53 23.31 7.19 -1.81
C LEU A 53 24.78 7.08 -2.19
N GLY A 54 25.38 5.89 -2.21
CA GLY A 54 26.82 5.73 -2.47
C GLY A 54 27.64 6.57 -1.47
N ASP A 55 28.68 7.25 -1.94
CA ASP A 55 29.52 8.12 -1.10
C ASP A 55 28.96 9.56 -0.94
N ARG A 56 27.70 9.82 -1.32
CA ARG A 56 27.12 11.19 -1.34
C ARG A 56 26.99 11.87 0.03
N GLU A 57 27.22 11.16 1.12
CA GLU A 57 27.39 11.78 2.44
C GLU A 57 28.56 12.79 2.46
N ALA A 58 29.62 12.51 1.69
CA ALA A 58 30.77 13.41 1.58
C ALA A 58 30.45 14.73 0.86
N ASP A 59 29.32 14.79 0.14
CA ASP A 59 28.86 15.97 -0.59
C ASP A 59 27.95 16.88 0.28
N VAL A 60 27.53 16.41 1.47
CA VAL A 60 26.69 17.19 2.40
C VAL A 60 27.56 18.14 3.22
N GLU A 61 27.10 19.38 3.42
CA GLU A 61 27.82 20.33 4.27
C GLU A 61 27.97 19.79 5.70
N ALA A 62 29.16 19.93 6.29
CA ALA A 62 29.49 19.31 7.57
C ALA A 62 28.51 19.69 8.71
N GLU A 63 28.06 20.94 8.76
CA GLU A 63 27.08 21.42 9.76
C GLU A 63 25.68 20.79 9.58
N LEU A 64 25.30 20.47 8.34
CA LEU A 64 24.05 19.77 8.04
C LEU A 64 24.15 18.30 8.40
N LEU A 65 25.30 17.67 8.13
CA LEU A 65 25.56 16.28 8.50
C LEU A 65 25.59 16.10 10.03
N GLU A 66 26.26 16.99 10.76
CA GLU A 66 26.28 16.99 12.23
C GLU A 66 24.87 17.16 12.81
N TYR A 67 24.08 18.09 12.26
CA TYR A 67 22.67 18.25 12.65
C TYR A 67 21.86 16.97 12.39
N ALA A 68 22.00 16.37 11.21
CA ALA A 68 21.28 15.16 10.83
C ALA A 68 21.66 13.97 11.71
N GLN A 69 22.94 13.84 12.04
CA GLN A 69 23.43 12.79 12.92
C GLN A 69 22.95 12.97 14.37
N GLU A 70 23.00 14.19 14.90
CA GLU A 70 22.44 14.52 16.22
C GLU A 70 20.94 14.19 16.27
N HIS A 71 20.17 14.64 15.27
CA HIS A 71 18.73 14.41 15.21
C HIS A 71 18.39 12.92 15.11
N GLY A 72 19.01 12.19 14.17
CA GLY A 72 18.77 10.76 13.99
C GLY A 72 19.17 9.93 15.22
N THR A 73 20.30 10.26 15.86
CA THR A 73 20.75 9.60 17.10
C THR A 73 19.74 9.83 18.22
N TRP A 74 19.27 11.07 18.36
CA TRP A 74 18.27 11.43 19.35
C TRP A 74 16.94 10.68 19.12
N VAL A 75 16.41 10.66 17.90
CA VAL A 75 15.20 9.91 17.52
C VAL A 75 15.35 8.41 17.78
N ALA A 76 16.46 7.82 17.30
CA ALA A 76 16.73 6.40 17.49
C ALA A 76 16.84 6.02 18.97
N SER A 77 17.36 6.92 19.82
CA SER A 77 17.47 6.67 21.26
C SER A 77 16.12 6.59 21.97
N ILE A 78 15.13 7.37 21.53
CA ILE A 78 13.75 7.30 22.05
C ILE A 78 13.15 5.92 21.79
N LEU A 79 13.54 5.25 20.71
CA LEU A 79 13.06 3.91 20.38
C LEU A 79 13.89 2.81 21.04
N PHE A 80 15.21 2.84 20.89
CA PHE A 80 16.09 1.69 21.13
C PHE A 80 17.04 1.85 22.31
N GLY A 81 17.07 3.02 22.94
CA GLY A 81 17.91 3.28 24.10
C GLY A 81 17.69 2.25 25.21
N ARG A 82 18.75 1.62 25.69
CA ARG A 82 18.63 0.51 26.65
C ARG A 82 18.16 1.03 28.00
N HIS A 83 17.26 0.28 28.65
CA HIS A 83 16.86 0.58 30.02
C HIS A 83 18.08 0.59 30.94
N GLY A 84 18.18 1.60 31.81
CA GLY A 84 19.33 1.82 32.68
C GLY A 84 20.49 2.59 32.04
N SER A 85 20.39 2.94 30.75
CA SER A 85 21.31 3.90 30.12
C SER A 85 20.89 5.35 30.41
N THR A 86 21.68 6.30 29.89
CA THR A 86 21.42 7.74 30.03
C THR A 86 20.17 8.20 29.27
N ALA A 87 19.79 7.51 28.19
CA ALA A 87 18.60 7.78 27.39
C ALA A 87 17.81 6.48 27.18
N PRO A 88 16.94 6.09 28.12
CA PRO A 88 16.10 4.89 27.97
C PRO A 88 15.04 5.12 26.89
N GLY A 89 14.91 4.16 25.98
CA GLY A 89 13.92 4.17 24.91
C GLY A 89 12.69 3.32 25.22
N LEU A 90 11.66 3.43 24.39
CA LEU A 90 10.39 2.72 24.54
C LEU A 90 10.48 1.22 24.23
N ALA A 91 11.19 0.84 23.17
CA ALA A 91 11.20 -0.53 22.64
C ALA A 91 12.64 -1.10 22.50
N PRO A 92 13.45 -1.13 23.57
CA PRO A 92 14.87 -1.53 23.53
C PRO A 92 15.10 -3.02 23.20
N GLY A 93 14.05 -3.84 23.17
CA GLY A 93 14.09 -5.25 22.77
C GLY A 93 13.83 -5.50 21.27
N CYS A 94 13.41 -4.48 20.52
CA CYS A 94 13.17 -4.58 19.08
C CYS A 94 14.47 -4.46 18.27
N THR A 95 14.44 -4.88 17.01
CA THR A 95 15.53 -4.63 16.06
C THR A 95 15.33 -3.28 15.38
N GLY A 96 16.30 -2.39 15.47
CA GLY A 96 16.32 -1.11 14.75
C GLY A 96 16.93 -1.24 13.36
N LEU A 97 16.34 -0.56 12.38
CA LEU A 97 16.89 -0.40 11.03
C LEU A 97 17.11 1.10 10.77
N ILE A 98 18.34 1.54 10.54
CA ILE A 98 18.65 2.93 10.25
C ILE A 98 18.68 3.10 8.74
N VAL A 99 17.85 4.00 8.22
CA VAL A 99 17.71 4.25 6.78
C VAL A 99 17.92 5.73 6.50
N PRO A 100 19.17 6.16 6.23
CA PRO A 100 19.46 7.55 5.91
C PRO A 100 18.74 7.96 4.62
N CYS A 101 18.08 9.12 4.61
CA CYS A 101 17.49 9.70 3.40
C CYS A 101 18.26 10.92 2.85
N LEU A 102 19.30 11.38 3.57
CA LEU A 102 20.10 12.59 3.33
C LEU A 102 19.28 13.87 3.15
N ILE A 103 19.55 14.87 3.99
CA ILE A 103 18.95 16.20 3.86
C ILE A 103 19.86 17.12 3.03
N ALA A 104 19.26 17.92 2.15
CA ALA A 104 19.96 18.99 1.43
C ALA A 104 19.89 20.32 2.19
N GLU A 105 18.86 20.51 3.01
CA GLU A 105 18.66 21.68 3.88
C GLU A 105 18.02 21.23 5.19
N ARG A 106 18.18 22.01 6.28
CA ARG A 106 17.55 21.68 7.56
C ARG A 106 16.04 21.58 7.40
N HIS A 107 15.46 20.50 7.91
CA HIS A 107 14.02 20.22 7.86
C HIS A 107 13.42 20.10 6.45
N HIS A 108 14.24 19.90 5.41
CA HIS A 108 13.78 19.65 4.05
C HIS A 108 14.39 18.36 3.50
N VAL A 109 13.51 17.48 3.00
CA VAL A 109 13.92 16.22 2.36
C VAL A 109 13.32 16.12 0.99
N ASP A 110 14.14 15.63 0.06
CA ASP A 110 13.71 15.30 -1.29
C ASP A 110 12.68 14.15 -1.26
N PRO A 111 11.47 14.33 -1.83
CA PRO A 111 10.43 13.32 -1.79
C PRO A 111 10.83 11.98 -2.43
N VAL A 112 11.72 12.01 -3.44
CA VAL A 112 12.25 10.81 -4.09
C VAL A 112 13.18 10.05 -3.16
N ASN A 113 14.01 10.75 -2.38
CA ASN A 113 14.85 10.10 -1.37
C ASN A 113 14.01 9.47 -0.27
N THR A 114 12.98 10.16 0.22
CA THR A 114 12.05 9.58 1.21
C THR A 114 11.34 8.35 0.65
N ALA A 115 10.86 8.41 -0.61
CA ALA A 115 10.24 7.27 -1.26
C ALA A 115 11.19 6.06 -1.34
N ARG A 116 12.45 6.29 -1.75
CA ARG A 116 13.47 5.24 -1.80
C ARG A 116 13.82 4.69 -0.42
N ALA A 117 13.88 5.53 0.61
CA ALA A 117 14.11 5.11 1.99
C ALA A 117 12.97 4.22 2.50
N ILE A 118 11.72 4.54 2.17
CA ILE A 118 10.56 3.68 2.46
C ILE A 118 10.72 2.33 1.78
N GLU A 119 11.02 2.30 0.47
CA GLU A 119 11.21 1.06 -0.29
C GLU A 119 12.37 0.22 0.27
N ALA A 120 13.48 0.85 0.68
CA ALA A 120 14.61 0.18 1.32
C ALA A 120 14.22 -0.41 2.68
N ALA A 121 13.49 0.33 3.50
CA ALA A 121 12.99 -0.16 4.79
C ALA A 121 12.05 -1.37 4.61
N VAL A 122 11.14 -1.31 3.64
CA VAL A 122 10.25 -2.42 3.27
C VAL A 122 11.08 -3.63 2.80
N GLY A 123 12.03 -3.42 1.88
CA GLY A 123 12.92 -4.47 1.37
C GLY A 123 13.80 -5.09 2.45
N ALA A 124 14.18 -4.30 3.46
CA ALA A 124 14.90 -4.75 4.64
C ALA A 124 14.01 -5.51 5.64
N GLY A 125 12.69 -5.56 5.44
CA GLY A 125 11.73 -6.29 6.27
C GLY A 125 11.29 -5.50 7.51
N ALA A 126 11.20 -4.18 7.42
CA ALA A 126 10.60 -3.36 8.47
C ALA A 126 9.13 -3.73 8.68
N HIS A 127 8.70 -3.70 9.95
CA HIS A 127 7.29 -3.83 10.34
C HIS A 127 6.66 -2.47 10.63
N ILE A 128 7.49 -1.54 11.12
CA ILE A 128 7.15 -0.15 11.37
C ILE A 128 8.21 0.73 10.71
N ILE A 129 7.81 1.78 10.03
CA ILE A 129 8.69 2.81 9.46
C ILE A 129 8.34 4.13 10.12
N VAL A 130 9.33 4.74 10.76
CA VAL A 130 9.24 6.04 11.43
C VAL A 130 9.86 7.09 10.51
N ILE A 131 9.08 8.10 10.14
CA ILE A 131 9.51 9.18 9.24
C ILE A 131 9.40 10.50 9.99
N GLU A 132 10.53 11.06 10.36
CA GLU A 132 10.60 12.29 11.15
C GLU A 132 10.54 13.56 10.29
N GLN A 133 10.59 13.37 8.99
CA GLN A 133 10.73 14.44 8.01
C GLN A 133 9.36 14.85 7.49
N CYS A 134 9.07 16.14 7.60
CA CYS A 134 7.90 16.76 6.99
C CYS A 134 8.31 17.39 5.66
N LEU A 135 7.57 17.09 4.60
CA LEU A 135 7.55 17.87 3.36
C LEU A 135 6.32 18.80 3.40
N PRO A 136 6.50 20.09 3.73
CA PRO A 136 5.38 21.02 3.83
C PRO A 136 4.75 21.27 2.46
N SER A 137 3.44 21.18 2.38
CA SER A 137 2.67 21.52 1.18
C SER A 137 1.42 22.31 1.54
N ARG A 138 1.12 23.33 0.73
CA ARG A 138 -0.13 24.11 0.81
C ARG A 138 -1.20 23.61 -0.17
N SER A 139 -0.93 22.49 -0.85
CA SER A 139 -1.86 21.79 -1.74
C SER A 139 -1.95 20.32 -1.33
N ASP A 140 -2.98 19.65 -1.83
CA ASP A 140 -3.11 18.18 -1.71
C ASP A 140 -2.23 17.43 -2.72
N ASP A 141 -1.35 18.17 -3.42
CA ASP A 141 -0.40 17.63 -4.38
C ASP A 141 0.83 17.09 -3.64
N VAL A 142 1.16 15.84 -3.94
CA VAL A 142 2.29 15.11 -3.34
C VAL A 142 3.02 14.41 -4.47
N ASP A 143 4.32 14.26 -4.31
CA ASP A 143 5.13 13.50 -5.26
C ASP A 143 4.58 12.08 -5.45
N GLY A 144 4.42 11.69 -6.72
CA GLY A 144 3.82 10.41 -7.09
C GLY A 144 4.64 9.20 -6.63
N LEU A 145 5.97 9.32 -6.53
CA LEU A 145 6.84 8.25 -6.03
C LEU A 145 6.69 8.11 -4.52
N LEU A 146 6.64 9.22 -3.78
CA LEU A 146 6.40 9.19 -2.33
C LEU A 146 5.05 8.55 -2.00
N ARG A 147 3.98 8.94 -2.72
CA ARG A 147 2.66 8.32 -2.56
C ARG A 147 2.68 6.82 -2.88
N ALA A 148 3.36 6.44 -3.97
CA ALA A 148 3.46 5.03 -4.35
C ALA A 148 4.23 4.19 -3.33
N ALA A 149 5.33 4.71 -2.78
CA ALA A 149 6.14 4.01 -1.78
C ALA A 149 5.41 3.80 -0.45
N VAL A 150 4.68 4.82 0.02
CA VAL A 150 3.82 4.70 1.22
C VAL A 150 2.72 3.67 1.01
N ARG A 151 2.05 3.72 -0.15
CA ARG A 151 1.03 2.74 -0.50
C ARG A 151 1.62 1.32 -0.61
N HIS A 152 2.84 1.19 -1.13
CA HIS A 152 3.55 -0.08 -1.17
C HIS A 152 3.84 -0.62 0.23
N ALA A 153 4.33 0.21 1.15
CA ALA A 153 4.57 -0.17 2.54
C ALA A 153 3.30 -0.70 3.22
N GLU A 154 2.18 0.00 3.10
CA GLU A 154 0.90 -0.49 3.64
C GLU A 154 0.46 -1.82 2.97
N GLU A 155 0.61 -1.95 1.65
CA GLU A 155 0.31 -3.19 0.91
C GLU A 155 1.18 -4.40 1.34
N GLN A 156 2.35 -4.15 1.94
CA GLN A 156 3.22 -5.17 2.56
C GLN A 156 2.92 -5.40 4.05
N GLY A 157 1.89 -4.74 4.61
CA GLY A 157 1.55 -4.83 6.03
C GLY A 157 2.47 -4.03 6.95
N VAL A 158 3.24 -3.08 6.39
CA VAL A 158 4.17 -2.24 7.14
C VAL A 158 3.44 -0.98 7.58
N LEU A 159 3.53 -0.67 8.88
CA LEU A 159 2.96 0.54 9.44
C LEU A 159 3.92 1.72 9.26
N VAL A 160 3.52 2.71 8.46
CA VAL A 160 4.24 3.99 8.35
C VAL A 160 3.68 4.96 9.39
N ILE A 161 4.56 5.57 10.20
CA ILE A 161 4.23 6.56 11.22
C ILE A 161 5.07 7.80 10.94
N ALA A 162 4.44 8.96 10.82
CA ALA A 162 5.13 10.19 10.44
C ALA A 162 4.68 11.42 11.23
N ALA A 163 5.59 12.36 11.40
CA ALA A 163 5.34 13.62 12.11
C ALA A 163 4.33 14.48 11.36
N ALA A 164 3.30 14.97 12.06
CA ALA A 164 2.32 15.89 11.48
C ALA A 164 2.92 17.27 11.13
N GLY A 165 4.05 17.63 11.74
CA GLY A 165 4.76 18.90 11.52
C GLY A 165 4.48 19.99 12.56
N ASN A 166 5.23 21.08 12.46
CA ASN A 166 5.32 22.13 13.50
C ASN A 166 4.92 23.53 12.98
N GLU A 167 4.13 23.59 11.91
CA GLU A 167 3.75 24.80 11.17
C GLU A 167 2.40 25.39 11.60
N LYS A 168 1.91 25.06 12.81
CA LYS A 168 0.69 25.64 13.42
C LYS A 168 -0.59 25.41 12.60
N GLY A 169 -0.63 24.38 11.75
CA GLY A 169 -1.74 24.11 10.85
C GLY A 169 -1.78 24.97 9.59
N GLU A 170 -0.71 25.72 9.27
CA GLU A 170 -0.64 26.55 8.06
C GLU A 170 -0.41 25.74 6.77
N CYS A 171 0.05 24.48 6.90
CA CYS A 171 0.30 23.56 5.79
C CYS A 171 0.15 22.08 6.22
N SER A 172 0.09 21.21 5.22
CA SER A 172 0.12 19.76 5.39
C SER A 172 1.55 19.25 5.32
N CYS A 173 1.89 18.22 6.09
CA CYS A 173 3.17 17.52 6.02
C CYS A 173 3.01 16.19 5.31
N TYR A 174 3.77 15.97 4.25
CA TYR A 174 3.88 14.67 3.61
C TYR A 174 5.15 13.94 4.09
N PRO A 175 5.10 12.61 4.32
CA PRO A 175 3.99 11.71 4.01
C PRO A 175 2.87 11.63 5.07
N ALA A 176 2.95 12.34 6.20
CA ALA A 176 1.97 12.22 7.30
C ALA A 176 0.51 12.45 6.88
N ALA A 177 0.23 13.36 5.95
CA ALA A 177 -1.11 13.63 5.42
C ALA A 177 -1.61 12.58 4.41
N LEU A 178 -0.86 11.51 4.14
CA LEU A 178 -1.35 10.39 3.32
C LEU A 178 -2.26 9.46 4.15
N PRO A 179 -3.37 8.98 3.59
CA PRO A 179 -4.37 8.20 4.34
C PRO A 179 -3.86 6.84 4.84
N GLU A 180 -2.78 6.32 4.25
CA GLU A 180 -2.13 5.08 4.69
C GLU A 180 -1.21 5.27 5.90
N VAL A 181 -0.86 6.51 6.24
CA VAL A 181 0.12 6.85 7.29
C VAL A 181 -0.58 7.16 8.60
N LEU A 182 -0.01 6.70 9.72
CA LEU A 182 -0.38 7.17 11.05
C LEU A 182 0.33 8.51 11.30
N ALA A 183 -0.40 9.62 11.17
CA ALA A 183 0.13 10.94 11.48
C ALA A 183 0.15 11.18 12.99
N VAL A 184 1.24 11.76 13.50
CA VAL A 184 1.41 12.00 14.93
C VAL A 184 1.63 13.49 15.22
N GLY A 185 0.66 14.08 15.92
CA GLY A 185 0.78 15.41 16.51
C GLY A 185 1.35 15.38 17.94
N ALA A 186 1.59 16.55 18.52
CA ALA A 186 2.27 16.69 19.81
C ALA A 186 1.40 17.37 20.88
N HIS A 187 1.36 16.78 22.07
CA HIS A 187 0.85 17.42 23.29
C HIS A 187 1.91 17.49 24.38
N ASP A 188 1.72 18.39 25.35
CA ASP A 188 2.57 18.53 26.52
C ASP A 188 2.22 17.51 27.62
N ASP A 189 2.89 17.61 28.77
CA ASP A 189 2.73 16.68 29.88
C ASP A 189 1.34 16.72 30.53
N ASP A 190 0.65 17.85 30.43
CA ASP A 190 -0.70 18.06 30.96
C ASP A 190 -1.78 17.61 29.96
N GLY A 191 -1.37 17.19 28.75
CA GLY A 191 -2.27 16.75 27.68
C GLY A 191 -2.71 17.88 26.76
N ALA A 192 -2.23 19.11 26.95
CA ALA A 192 -2.56 20.23 26.08
C ALA A 192 -1.81 20.11 24.75
N VAL A 193 -2.53 20.17 23.63
CA VAL A 193 -1.95 20.09 22.30
C VAL A 193 -1.11 21.33 22.04
N TYR A 194 0.15 21.14 21.65
CA TYR A 194 1.02 22.26 21.36
C TYR A 194 0.50 23.10 20.21
N GLY A 195 0.48 24.43 20.37
CA GLY A 195 0.03 25.33 19.31
C GLY A 195 0.87 25.30 18.02
N PHE A 196 2.06 24.69 18.04
CA PHE A 196 2.83 24.43 16.82
C PHE A 196 2.39 23.18 16.07
N SER A 197 1.74 22.21 16.74
CA SER A 197 1.39 20.92 16.14
C SER A 197 0.40 21.13 15.01
N ASN A 198 0.74 20.67 13.81
CA ASN A 198 -0.18 20.75 12.69
C ASN A 198 -1.44 19.90 12.94
N TRP A 199 -2.54 20.37 12.34
CA TRP A 199 -3.84 19.73 12.39
C TRP A 199 -4.65 20.10 11.16
N GLY A 200 -5.76 19.39 10.95
CA GLY A 200 -6.66 19.64 9.83
C GLY A 200 -7.30 18.37 9.27
N PRO A 201 -8.30 18.52 8.40
CA PRO A 201 -9.05 17.39 7.83
C PRO A 201 -8.19 16.42 7.02
N GLN A 202 -7.06 16.87 6.46
CA GLN A 202 -6.12 16.04 5.70
C GLN A 202 -5.46 14.92 6.52
N TYR A 203 -5.38 15.08 7.83
CA TYR A 203 -4.81 14.06 8.72
C TYR A 203 -5.87 13.05 9.19
N HIS A 204 -7.17 13.32 8.96
CA HIS A 204 -8.24 12.44 9.38
C HIS A 204 -8.52 11.35 8.32
N PRO A 205 -8.81 10.08 8.69
CA PRO A 205 -9.03 9.54 10.05
C PRO A 205 -7.80 8.91 10.70
N THR A 206 -6.61 9.02 10.12
CA THR A 206 -5.43 8.23 10.50
C THR A 206 -4.42 9.04 11.30
N ALA A 207 -4.89 9.81 12.28
CA ALA A 207 -4.03 10.68 13.07
C ALA A 207 -4.41 10.70 14.54
N LEU A 208 -3.40 10.86 15.40
CA LEU A 208 -3.56 11.04 16.84
C LEU A 208 -2.49 12.01 17.37
N VAL A 209 -2.63 12.47 18.61
CA VAL A 209 -1.60 13.23 19.32
C VAL A 209 -0.93 12.36 20.37
N ALA A 210 0.38 12.52 20.56
CA ALA A 210 1.17 11.78 21.55
C ALA A 210 2.08 12.74 22.34
N PRO A 211 2.69 12.29 23.47
CA PRO A 211 3.59 13.13 24.26
C PRO A 211 4.74 13.67 23.41
N GLY A 212 4.96 14.98 23.45
CA GLY A 212 5.96 15.67 22.61
C GLY A 212 6.75 16.76 23.33
N GLY A 213 6.64 16.85 24.65
CA GLY A 213 7.24 17.90 25.48
C GLY A 213 8.44 17.43 26.30
N GLU A 214 9.60 18.07 26.12
CA GLU A 214 10.82 17.82 26.92
C GLU A 214 11.30 16.35 26.90
N MET A 215 11.23 15.71 25.72
CA MET A 215 11.66 14.33 25.47
C MET A 215 13.17 14.17 25.57
N PRO A 216 13.68 13.38 26.54
CA PRO A 216 15.10 13.09 26.62
C PRO A 216 15.49 12.12 25.51
N GLY A 217 16.64 12.36 24.90
CA GLY A 217 17.29 11.44 23.98
C GLY A 217 18.79 11.64 23.98
N ALA A 218 19.51 10.70 23.40
CA ALA A 218 20.96 10.75 23.23
C ALA A 218 21.39 12.03 22.51
N SER A 219 22.52 12.58 22.93
CA SER A 219 23.13 13.76 22.30
C SER A 219 24.63 13.57 22.16
N LEU A 220 25.16 14.03 21.03
CA LEU A 220 26.57 14.00 20.66
C LEU A 220 27.28 15.28 21.07
N ILE A 221 26.52 16.35 21.33
CA ILE A 221 27.04 17.69 21.59
C ILE A 221 26.86 18.15 23.04
N ASP A 222 25.91 17.57 23.77
CA ASP A 222 25.69 17.90 25.18
C ASP A 222 26.62 17.09 26.11
N GLU A 223 27.24 17.76 27.10
CA GLU A 223 28.21 17.15 28.01
C GLU A 223 27.64 15.98 28.83
N SER A 224 26.32 15.97 29.08
CA SER A 224 25.61 14.88 29.77
C SER A 224 25.37 13.65 28.88
N GLY A 225 25.59 13.76 27.56
CA GLY A 225 25.19 12.77 26.56
C GLY A 225 23.67 12.69 26.35
N VAL A 226 22.89 13.63 26.91
CA VAL A 226 21.42 13.62 26.84
C VAL A 226 20.88 15.03 26.65
N LYS A 227 19.97 15.16 25.70
CA LYS A 227 19.29 16.41 25.38
C LYS A 227 17.78 16.25 25.39
N ARG A 228 17.09 17.31 25.83
CA ARG A 228 15.63 17.39 25.83
C ARG A 228 15.15 18.28 24.69
N HIS A 229 14.23 17.76 23.89
CA HIS A 229 13.59 18.49 22.80
C HIS A 229 12.07 18.47 22.94
N LYS A 230 11.43 19.38 22.20
CA LYS A 230 9.98 19.42 22.01
C LYS A 230 9.65 19.51 20.53
N GLY A 231 8.57 18.85 20.12
CA GLY A 231 8.14 18.83 18.72
C GLY A 231 7.37 17.57 18.36
N THR A 232 6.73 17.58 17.18
CA THR A 232 6.15 16.36 16.60
C THR A 232 7.20 15.28 16.33
N SER A 233 8.47 15.67 16.14
CA SER A 233 9.61 14.74 16.05
C SER A 233 9.94 14.02 17.38
N CYS A 234 9.35 14.45 18.50
CA CYS A 234 9.38 13.72 19.78
C CYS A 234 8.23 12.72 19.89
N SER A 235 7.05 13.13 19.41
CA SER A 235 5.82 12.35 19.52
C SER A 235 5.77 11.17 18.55
N THR A 236 6.33 11.34 17.34
CA THR A 236 6.39 10.30 16.31
C THR A 236 7.17 9.06 16.76
N PRO A 237 8.42 9.16 17.26
CA PRO A 237 9.14 7.99 17.75
C PRO A 237 8.52 7.44 19.04
N PHE A 238 7.85 8.28 19.85
CA PHE A 238 7.09 7.81 21.00
C PHE A 238 5.94 6.87 20.58
N ALA A 239 5.07 7.33 19.69
CA ALA A 239 3.96 6.54 19.16
C ALA A 239 4.46 5.28 18.45
N ALA A 240 5.56 5.37 17.71
CA ALA A 240 6.19 4.21 17.07
C ALA A 240 6.76 3.21 18.07
N GLY A 241 7.34 3.67 19.18
CA GLY A 241 7.79 2.82 20.28
C GLY A 241 6.63 2.04 20.91
N VAL A 242 5.53 2.72 21.21
CA VAL A 242 4.30 2.05 21.71
C VAL A 242 3.77 1.06 20.68
N ALA A 243 3.72 1.43 19.40
CA ALA A 243 3.31 0.50 18.34
C ALA A 243 4.20 -0.74 18.28
N ALA A 244 5.53 -0.59 18.39
CA ALA A 244 6.48 -1.70 18.39
C ALA A 244 6.31 -2.63 19.59
N LEU A 245 6.03 -2.08 20.78
CA LEU A 245 5.69 -2.85 21.97
C LEU A 245 4.38 -3.63 21.78
N LEU A 246 3.36 -3.02 21.19
CA LEU A 246 2.08 -3.68 20.92
C LEU A 246 2.21 -4.80 19.87
N VAL A 247 3.03 -4.60 18.82
CA VAL A 247 3.36 -5.69 17.88
C VAL A 247 4.12 -6.80 18.61
N SER A 248 5.06 -6.46 19.49
CA SER A 248 5.77 -7.45 20.31
C SER A 248 4.83 -8.20 21.25
N LEU A 249 3.80 -7.54 21.76
CA LEU A 249 2.76 -8.15 22.59
C LEU A 249 1.88 -9.12 21.79
N GLN A 250 1.54 -8.82 20.53
CA GLN A 250 0.86 -9.78 19.65
C GLN A 250 1.63 -11.10 19.60
N ILE A 251 2.95 -11.02 19.46
CA ILE A 251 3.83 -12.18 19.43
C ILE A 251 3.86 -12.89 20.79
N ALA A 252 4.00 -12.15 21.89
CA ALA A 252 4.05 -12.71 23.25
C ALA A 252 2.75 -13.47 23.60
N ASP A 253 1.61 -13.00 23.12
CA ASP A 253 0.31 -13.65 23.27
C ASP A 253 0.05 -14.75 22.20
N GLY A 254 1.05 -15.10 21.38
CA GLY A 254 0.98 -16.19 20.39
C GLY A 254 0.30 -15.84 19.07
N GLY A 255 0.01 -14.56 18.83
CA GLY A 255 -0.54 -14.03 17.59
C GLY A 255 0.51 -13.80 16.50
N ALA A 256 0.02 -13.47 15.30
CA ALA A 256 0.87 -13.05 14.19
C ALA A 256 1.25 -11.56 14.33
N ILE A 257 2.39 -11.19 13.74
CA ILE A 257 2.79 -9.79 13.60
C ILE A 257 1.82 -9.10 12.64
N ASP A 258 1.06 -8.14 13.15
CA ASP A 258 0.10 -7.33 12.37
C ASP A 258 0.18 -5.85 12.80
N PRO A 259 1.13 -5.09 12.24
CA PRO A 259 1.32 -3.67 12.54
C PRO A 259 0.10 -2.81 12.14
N LEU A 260 -0.63 -3.18 11.09
CA LEU A 260 -1.82 -2.44 10.66
C LEU A 260 -2.98 -2.63 11.64
N ALA A 261 -3.12 -3.81 12.24
CA ALA A 261 -4.05 -4.02 13.35
C ALA A 261 -3.66 -3.19 14.59
N VAL A 262 -2.36 -2.99 14.84
CA VAL A 262 -1.88 -2.09 15.90
C VAL A 262 -2.23 -0.64 15.59
N ARG A 263 -2.02 -0.15 14.35
CA ARG A 263 -2.48 1.19 13.93
C ARG A 263 -3.96 1.38 14.26
N GLN A 264 -4.80 0.42 13.90
CA GLN A 264 -6.23 0.51 14.17
C GLN A 264 -6.52 0.51 15.67
N ALA A 265 -5.82 -0.32 16.46
CA ALA A 265 -5.99 -0.34 17.92
C ALA A 265 -5.63 1.00 18.56
N LEU A 266 -4.54 1.65 18.11
CA LEU A 266 -4.12 2.98 18.57
C LEU A 266 -5.17 4.06 18.25
N LEU A 267 -5.77 4.01 17.06
CA LEU A 267 -6.82 4.95 16.64
C LEU A 267 -8.15 4.69 17.37
N ASP A 268 -8.55 3.42 17.52
CA ASP A 268 -9.80 3.03 18.17
C ASP A 268 -9.81 3.33 19.68
N SER A 269 -8.64 3.30 20.33
CA SER A 269 -8.51 3.63 21.75
C SER A 269 -8.22 5.10 22.02
N ALA A 270 -7.94 5.91 21.00
CA ALA A 270 -7.51 7.29 21.19
C ALA A 270 -8.51 8.08 22.04
N ALA A 271 -8.03 8.67 23.13
CA ALA A 271 -8.86 9.39 24.08
C ALA A 271 -9.19 10.79 23.56
N PRO A 272 -10.45 11.26 23.60
CA PRO A 272 -10.78 12.61 23.14
C PRO A 272 -10.08 13.67 24.01
N CYS A 273 -9.71 14.79 23.40
CA CYS A 273 -9.24 15.97 24.13
C CYS A 273 -10.41 16.77 24.68
N SER A 274 -10.17 17.46 25.79
CA SER A 274 -11.06 18.51 26.28
C SER A 274 -10.91 19.81 25.47
N THR A 275 -11.83 20.75 25.67
CA THR A 275 -11.77 22.09 25.07
C THR A 275 -10.53 22.86 25.51
N ASP A 276 -10.18 22.77 26.79
CA ASP A 276 -9.03 23.46 27.38
C ASP A 276 -7.71 22.91 26.82
N GLU A 277 -7.63 21.60 26.58
CA GLU A 277 -6.47 20.94 25.98
C GLU A 277 -6.25 21.32 24.50
N THR A 278 -7.22 21.97 23.87
CA THR A 278 -7.18 22.31 22.44
C THR A 278 -7.32 23.80 22.16
N ASP A 279 -7.21 24.67 23.17
CA ASP A 279 -7.44 26.11 23.05
C ASP A 279 -8.78 26.44 22.34
N ASP A 280 -9.86 25.72 22.67
CA ASP A 280 -11.18 25.82 22.01
C ASP A 280 -11.20 25.45 20.51
N GLU A 281 -10.16 24.78 20.00
CA GLU A 281 -10.06 24.27 18.61
C GLU A 281 -10.02 22.72 18.57
N PRO A 282 -11.15 22.00 18.70
CA PRO A 282 -11.17 20.54 18.83
C PRO A 282 -10.43 19.75 17.74
N ALA A 283 -10.35 20.32 16.52
CA ALA A 283 -9.66 19.71 15.39
C ALA A 283 -8.14 19.57 15.62
N ARG A 284 -7.55 20.32 16.57
CA ARG A 284 -6.17 20.16 17.03
C ARG A 284 -5.89 18.80 17.65
N CYS A 285 -6.92 18.15 18.21
CA CYS A 285 -6.79 16.83 18.81
C CYS A 285 -6.61 15.70 17.79
N LEU A 286 -6.76 15.98 16.48
CA LEU A 286 -6.74 14.97 15.43
C LEU A 286 -7.80 13.89 15.74
N GLY A 287 -7.42 12.60 15.77
CA GLY A 287 -8.30 11.51 16.18
C GLY A 287 -8.36 11.24 17.70
N GLY A 288 -7.59 11.95 18.51
CA GLY A 288 -7.50 11.75 19.97
C GLY A 288 -6.06 11.67 20.49
N LYS A 289 -5.91 11.66 21.81
CA LYS A 289 -4.66 11.40 22.54
C LYS A 289 -4.37 9.90 22.58
N LEU A 290 -3.10 9.53 22.39
CA LEU A 290 -2.62 8.16 22.50
C LEU A 290 -3.01 7.53 23.86
N ASP A 291 -3.84 6.48 23.83
CA ASP A 291 -4.20 5.67 25.00
C ASP A 291 -3.52 4.30 24.94
N ILE A 292 -2.40 4.17 25.66
CA ILE A 292 -1.59 2.95 25.70
C ILE A 292 -2.37 1.80 26.35
N ALA A 293 -3.14 2.07 27.41
CA ALA A 293 -3.88 1.06 28.14
C ALA A 293 -5.04 0.51 27.30
N GLY A 294 -5.81 1.39 26.68
CA GLY A 294 -6.90 1.01 25.77
C GLY A 294 -6.39 0.21 24.57
N ALA A 295 -5.30 0.65 23.93
CA ALA A 295 -4.71 -0.07 22.80
C ALA A 295 -4.20 -1.47 23.23
N THR A 296 -3.57 -1.56 24.41
CA THR A 296 -3.13 -2.84 24.98
C THR A 296 -4.30 -3.79 25.19
N GLU A 297 -5.42 -3.32 25.74
CA GLU A 297 -6.62 -4.13 25.93
C GLU A 297 -7.19 -4.65 24.61
N ILE A 298 -7.29 -3.79 23.59
CA ILE A 298 -7.76 -4.17 22.25
C ILE A 298 -6.89 -5.29 21.68
N ILE A 299 -5.57 -5.15 21.72
CA ILE A 299 -4.64 -6.18 21.22
C ILE A 299 -4.82 -7.51 21.96
N ARG A 300 -4.87 -7.49 23.29
CA ARG A 300 -5.01 -8.72 24.08
C ARG A 300 -6.38 -9.38 23.93
N SER A 301 -7.44 -8.60 23.71
CA SER A 301 -8.78 -9.13 23.47
C SER A 301 -8.85 -9.95 22.18
N ARG A 302 -8.16 -9.50 21.12
CA ARG A 302 -8.07 -10.19 19.83
C ARG A 302 -7.29 -11.51 19.91
N SER A 303 -6.29 -11.60 20.77
CA SER A 303 -5.52 -12.83 21.01
C SER A 303 -6.29 -13.88 21.85
N ARG A 304 -7.26 -13.46 22.67
CA ARG A 304 -8.06 -14.42 23.48
C ARG A 304 -9.13 -15.14 22.65
N THR A 305 -9.71 -14.48 21.65
CA THR A 305 -10.73 -15.09 20.77
C THR A 305 -10.17 -16.18 19.85
N THR A 306 -8.85 -16.24 19.63
CA THR A 306 -8.18 -17.26 18.79
C THR A 306 -7.82 -18.55 19.55
N THR A 307 -7.98 -18.61 20.88
CA THR A 307 -7.58 -19.76 21.71
C THR A 307 -8.64 -20.88 21.83
N GLY A 308 -9.74 -20.81 21.07
CA GLY A 308 -10.88 -21.74 21.16
C GLY A 308 -10.81 -23.05 20.35
N ASP A 309 -9.77 -23.30 19.54
CA ASP A 309 -9.68 -24.54 18.76
C ASP A 309 -8.20 -24.99 18.61
N ALA A 310 -7.76 -25.87 19.50
CA ALA A 310 -6.39 -26.35 19.57
C ALA A 310 -6.17 -27.54 18.61
N GLY A 311 -5.78 -27.22 17.37
CA GLY A 311 -5.04 -28.12 16.50
C GLY A 311 -3.56 -27.71 16.47
N VAL A 312 -2.65 -28.66 16.68
CA VAL A 312 -1.19 -28.47 16.73
C VAL A 312 -0.68 -27.66 15.53
N VAL A 313 -0.02 -26.52 15.78
CA VAL A 313 0.69 -25.74 14.75
C VAL A 313 2.14 -25.50 15.17
N THR A 314 3.05 -26.14 14.44
CA THR A 314 4.47 -25.81 14.34
C THR A 314 4.65 -24.45 13.65
N SER A 315 5.48 -23.57 14.21
CA SER A 315 6.12 -22.39 13.58
C SER A 315 5.30 -21.66 12.49
N ALA A 316 4.55 -20.62 12.87
CA ALA A 316 3.92 -19.66 11.95
C ALA A 316 4.98 -18.58 11.58
N VAL A 317 5.38 -18.26 10.33
CA VAL A 317 4.71 -18.17 9.03
C VAL A 317 3.40 -17.38 9.12
N LEU A 318 3.44 -16.14 8.63
CA LEU A 318 2.31 -15.23 8.39
C LEU A 318 1.05 -16.01 7.98
N PRO A 319 -0.16 -15.61 8.41
CA PRO A 319 -1.38 -16.32 8.03
C PRO A 319 -1.48 -16.36 6.49
N ARG A 320 -1.25 -17.55 5.94
CA ARG A 320 -1.30 -17.86 4.52
C ARG A 320 -2.74 -17.68 4.04
N ARG A 321 -3.04 -16.52 3.44
CA ARG A 321 -4.30 -16.31 2.73
C ARG A 321 -4.29 -17.15 1.45
N THR A 322 -4.65 -18.41 1.54
CA THR A 322 -5.03 -19.20 0.36
C THR A 322 -6.48 -18.92 0.02
N GLY A 323 -6.82 -18.75 -1.25
CA GLY A 323 -8.20 -18.44 -1.62
C GLY A 323 -8.38 -17.99 -3.06
N PRO A 324 -9.62 -17.79 -3.51
CA PRO A 324 -9.87 -17.28 -4.85
C PRO A 324 -9.30 -15.86 -5.00
N VAL A 325 -8.71 -15.61 -6.16
CA VAL A 325 -8.25 -14.31 -6.64
C VAL A 325 -8.94 -14.02 -7.96
N TYR A 326 -9.38 -12.78 -8.14
CA TYR A 326 -9.82 -12.27 -9.42
C TYR A 326 -9.10 -10.95 -9.69
N ALA A 327 -7.99 -11.02 -10.43
CA ALA A 327 -7.10 -9.89 -10.63
C ALA A 327 -7.27 -9.29 -12.03
N LEU A 328 -7.05 -7.99 -12.14
CA LEU A 328 -6.94 -7.26 -13.41
C LEU A 328 -5.48 -6.86 -13.63
N GLY A 329 -5.08 -6.61 -14.87
CA GLY A 329 -3.75 -6.07 -15.12
C GLY A 329 -3.23 -6.26 -16.54
N THR A 330 -1.91 -6.32 -16.64
CA THR A 330 -1.14 -6.63 -17.86
C THR A 330 -0.19 -7.80 -17.60
N LEU A 331 0.08 -8.60 -18.63
CA LEU A 331 1.01 -9.73 -18.54
C LEU A 331 2.45 -9.30 -18.75
N GLY A 332 3.36 -9.99 -18.09
CA GLY A 332 4.76 -10.06 -18.44
C GLY A 332 5.33 -11.45 -18.17
N TYR A 333 6.64 -11.55 -18.31
CA TYR A 333 7.40 -12.73 -17.95
C TYR A 333 8.67 -12.30 -17.23
N ASP A 334 9.19 -13.20 -16.40
CA ASP A 334 10.44 -13.02 -15.67
C ASP A 334 11.26 -14.32 -15.70
N PHE A 335 12.58 -14.19 -15.71
CA PHE A 335 13.51 -15.32 -15.78
C PHE A 335 13.78 -15.98 -14.43
N GLY A 336 13.60 -15.23 -13.33
CA GLY A 336 13.94 -15.56 -11.95
C GLY A 336 15.44 -15.68 -11.67
N THR A 337 16.21 -16.25 -12.60
CA THR A 337 17.63 -16.58 -12.44
C THR A 337 18.41 -16.36 -13.73
N GLU A 338 19.71 -16.12 -13.62
CA GLU A 338 20.63 -15.95 -14.73
C GLU A 338 20.74 -17.21 -15.58
N ALA A 339 20.72 -18.40 -14.98
CA ALA A 339 20.77 -19.67 -15.71
C ALA A 339 19.60 -19.81 -16.69
N ARG A 340 18.41 -19.38 -16.28
CA ARG A 340 17.20 -19.45 -17.12
C ARG A 340 17.19 -18.39 -18.20
N ARG A 341 17.60 -17.16 -17.86
CA ARG A 341 17.83 -16.10 -18.84
C ARG A 341 18.83 -16.54 -19.91
N ASP A 342 19.94 -17.15 -19.52
CA ASP A 342 20.97 -17.61 -20.44
C ASP A 342 20.47 -18.74 -21.35
N THR A 343 19.62 -19.63 -20.83
CA THR A 343 18.95 -20.67 -21.62
C THR A 343 18.16 -20.05 -22.79
N PHE A 344 17.31 -19.06 -22.54
CA PHE A 344 16.57 -18.37 -23.60
C PHE A 344 17.50 -17.62 -24.56
N LYS A 345 18.56 -17.00 -24.05
CA LYS A 345 19.57 -16.34 -24.90
C LYS A 345 20.25 -17.31 -25.89
N GLN A 346 20.45 -18.57 -25.50
CA GLN A 346 21.06 -19.59 -26.35
C GLN A 346 20.07 -20.25 -27.32
N LEU A 347 18.82 -20.47 -26.89
CA LEU A 347 17.82 -21.20 -27.68
C LEU A 347 17.05 -20.32 -28.66
N MET A 348 16.87 -19.04 -28.37
CA MET A 348 16.14 -18.13 -29.25
C MET A 348 16.90 -17.88 -30.54
N ALA A 349 16.18 -17.94 -31.66
CA ALA A 349 16.74 -17.66 -32.97
C ALA A 349 16.90 -16.15 -33.20
N PRO A 350 17.93 -15.71 -33.95
CA PRO A 350 18.01 -14.34 -34.42
C PRO A 350 16.86 -14.03 -35.40
N VAL A 351 16.40 -12.79 -35.41
CA VAL A 351 15.32 -12.34 -36.30
C VAL A 351 15.87 -11.43 -37.41
N THR A 352 15.27 -11.49 -38.61
CA THR A 352 15.65 -10.59 -39.71
C THR A 352 14.60 -9.50 -39.85
N ILE A 353 15.00 -8.25 -39.65
CA ILE A 353 14.15 -7.07 -39.78
C ILE A 353 14.70 -6.23 -40.94
N ASP A 354 13.89 -6.03 -41.98
CA ASP A 354 14.25 -5.25 -43.17
C ASP A 354 15.61 -5.65 -43.80
N GLY A 355 15.88 -6.95 -43.84
CA GLY A 355 17.13 -7.52 -44.39
C GLY A 355 18.35 -7.46 -43.45
N THR A 356 18.18 -6.93 -42.24
CA THR A 356 19.22 -6.89 -41.20
C THR A 356 18.97 -8.00 -40.16
N THR A 357 19.95 -8.88 -39.96
CA THR A 357 19.89 -9.91 -38.92
C THR A 357 20.17 -9.29 -37.55
N VAL A 358 19.16 -9.30 -36.68
CA VAL A 358 19.24 -8.87 -35.28
C VAL A 358 19.49 -10.10 -34.41
N PRO A 359 20.50 -10.07 -33.51
CA PRO A 359 20.74 -11.16 -32.58
C PRO A 359 19.52 -11.44 -31.69
N ALA A 360 19.39 -12.69 -31.26
CA ALA A 360 18.35 -13.08 -30.32
C ALA A 360 18.43 -12.23 -29.04
N ASN A 361 17.33 -11.57 -28.71
CA ASN A 361 17.21 -10.78 -27.49
C ASN A 361 16.05 -11.30 -26.65
N PRO A 362 16.31 -12.04 -25.56
CA PRO A 362 15.25 -12.59 -24.72
C PRO A 362 14.45 -11.52 -23.97
N TYR A 363 14.88 -10.25 -23.95
CA TYR A 363 14.11 -9.13 -23.40
C TYR A 363 13.20 -8.47 -24.45
N ASP A 364 13.35 -8.79 -25.73
CA ASP A 364 12.42 -8.35 -26.76
C ASP A 364 11.18 -9.25 -26.71
N SER A 365 10.10 -8.71 -26.17
CA SER A 365 8.83 -9.44 -26.00
C SER A 365 8.28 -10.01 -27.31
N ARG A 366 8.56 -9.39 -28.47
CA ARG A 366 8.11 -9.92 -29.76
C ARG A 366 8.85 -11.21 -30.10
N GLN A 367 10.18 -11.19 -29.98
CA GLN A 367 11.00 -12.38 -30.19
C GLN A 367 10.65 -13.48 -29.18
N MET A 368 10.38 -13.11 -27.92
CA MET A 368 9.96 -14.08 -26.90
C MET A 368 8.63 -14.73 -27.26
N VAL A 369 7.62 -13.96 -27.68
CA VAL A 369 6.32 -14.51 -28.10
C VAL A 369 6.46 -15.42 -29.31
N ASP A 370 7.25 -15.04 -30.31
CA ASP A 370 7.53 -15.87 -31.49
C ASP A 370 8.19 -17.20 -31.07
N HIS A 371 9.17 -17.12 -30.17
CA HIS A 371 9.88 -18.30 -29.65
C HIS A 371 8.97 -19.23 -28.87
N LEU A 372 8.15 -18.70 -27.95
CA LEU A 372 7.20 -19.48 -27.14
C LEU A 372 6.08 -20.09 -28.00
N THR A 373 5.67 -19.40 -29.06
CA THR A 373 4.68 -19.92 -30.02
C THR A 373 5.25 -21.09 -30.81
N ALA A 374 6.52 -21.02 -31.21
CA ALA A 374 7.22 -22.11 -31.88
C ALA A 374 7.58 -23.27 -30.94
N HIS A 375 7.81 -22.98 -29.64
CA HIS A 375 8.23 -23.95 -28.63
C HIS A 375 7.32 -23.91 -27.38
N PRO A 376 6.05 -24.36 -27.47
CA PRO A 376 5.09 -24.21 -26.38
C PRO A 376 5.52 -24.85 -25.05
N SER A 377 6.35 -25.89 -25.08
CA SER A 377 6.88 -26.53 -23.87
C SER A 377 7.78 -25.61 -23.04
N GLU A 378 8.36 -24.56 -23.62
CA GLU A 378 9.23 -23.62 -22.91
C GLU A 378 8.45 -22.57 -22.10
N THR A 379 7.15 -22.43 -22.35
CA THR A 379 6.28 -21.50 -21.61
C THR A 379 6.24 -21.78 -20.09
N GLY A 380 6.43 -23.04 -19.68
CA GLY A 380 6.53 -23.45 -18.28
C GLY A 380 7.89 -23.16 -17.63
N SER A 381 8.89 -22.73 -18.42
CA SER A 381 10.19 -22.32 -17.89
C SER A 381 10.16 -20.87 -17.39
N LEU A 382 9.30 -20.01 -17.95
CA LEU A 382 9.18 -18.62 -17.52
C LEU A 382 8.30 -18.48 -16.28
N ILE A 383 8.59 -17.45 -15.48
CA ILE A 383 7.65 -16.97 -14.46
C ILE A 383 6.70 -16.02 -15.17
N TRP A 384 5.44 -16.40 -15.35
CA TRP A 384 4.42 -15.46 -15.84
C TRP A 384 4.09 -14.47 -14.74
N THR A 385 4.07 -13.17 -15.05
CA THR A 385 3.80 -12.12 -14.07
C THR A 385 2.56 -11.33 -14.46
N LEU A 386 1.74 -10.97 -13.48
CA LEU A 386 0.63 -10.05 -13.63
C LEU A 386 1.00 -8.72 -12.98
N TYR A 387 0.91 -7.64 -13.75
CA TYR A 387 1.20 -6.29 -13.31
C TYR A 387 -0.08 -5.49 -13.08
N LEU A 388 -0.12 -4.77 -11.96
CA LEU A 388 -0.98 -3.61 -11.83
C LEU A 388 -0.14 -2.38 -12.16
N GLU A 389 -0.39 -1.80 -13.34
CA GLU A 389 0.46 -0.78 -13.94
C GLU A 389 1.91 -1.26 -14.12
N LEU A 390 2.85 -0.73 -13.33
CA LEU A 390 4.27 -1.06 -13.40
C LEU A 390 4.72 -2.02 -12.29
N THR A 391 3.81 -2.41 -11.39
CA THR A 391 4.14 -3.23 -10.22
C THR A 391 3.69 -4.68 -10.45
N PRO A 392 4.62 -5.66 -10.41
CA PRO A 392 4.22 -7.07 -10.47
C PRO A 392 3.55 -7.43 -9.15
N VAL A 393 2.30 -7.89 -9.23
CA VAL A 393 1.48 -8.20 -8.05
C VAL A 393 1.33 -9.69 -7.81
N TYR A 394 1.42 -10.51 -8.86
CA TYR A 394 1.35 -11.97 -8.79
C TYR A 394 2.29 -12.61 -9.80
N ALA A 395 2.83 -13.77 -9.43
CA ALA A 395 3.28 -14.76 -10.40
C ALA A 395 2.11 -15.69 -10.72
N LEU A 396 1.84 -15.89 -12.01
CA LEU A 396 0.79 -16.77 -12.50
C LEU A 396 1.40 -18.14 -12.78
N GLU A 397 0.87 -19.17 -12.15
CA GLU A 397 1.29 -20.54 -12.39
C GLU A 397 0.13 -21.34 -13.00
N PRO A 398 0.20 -21.65 -14.30
CA PRO A 398 -0.72 -22.60 -14.91
C PRO A 398 -0.61 -23.97 -14.23
N ALA A 399 -1.73 -24.47 -13.70
CA ALA A 399 -1.76 -25.66 -12.87
C ALA A 399 -2.86 -26.65 -13.30
N GLY A 400 -2.73 -27.90 -12.85
CA GLY A 400 -3.72 -28.94 -13.11
C GLY A 400 -3.75 -29.44 -14.56
N PRO A 401 -4.81 -30.20 -14.93
CA PRO A 401 -4.89 -30.87 -16.23
C PRO A 401 -4.94 -29.94 -17.45
N PHE A 402 -5.27 -28.66 -17.26
CA PHE A 402 -5.39 -27.67 -18.33
C PHE A 402 -4.23 -26.66 -18.38
N ALA A 403 -3.11 -26.96 -17.70
CA ALA A 403 -1.97 -26.05 -17.62
C ALA A 403 -1.42 -25.68 -19.02
N ALA A 404 -1.41 -26.62 -19.97
CA ALA A 404 -0.95 -26.37 -21.33
C ALA A 404 -1.84 -25.36 -22.08
N GLU A 405 -3.16 -25.48 -21.95
CA GLU A 405 -4.12 -24.53 -22.53
C GLU A 405 -4.01 -23.14 -21.88
N VAL A 406 -3.77 -23.08 -20.57
CA VAL A 406 -3.56 -21.82 -19.86
C VAL A 406 -2.26 -21.16 -20.32
N HIS A 407 -1.15 -21.90 -20.44
CA HIS A 407 0.10 -21.37 -21.00
C HIS A 407 -0.08 -20.82 -22.42
N ALA A 408 -0.81 -21.53 -23.29
CA ALA A 408 -1.12 -21.08 -24.63
C ALA A 408 -1.98 -19.79 -24.63
N ALA A 409 -2.95 -19.72 -23.72
CA ALA A 409 -3.78 -18.53 -23.54
C ALA A 409 -2.96 -17.32 -23.06
N LEU A 410 -2.09 -17.49 -22.06
CA LEU A 410 -1.20 -16.43 -21.57
C LEU A 410 -0.25 -15.94 -22.67
N THR A 411 0.33 -16.86 -23.44
CA THR A 411 1.21 -16.52 -24.58
C THR A 411 0.45 -15.72 -25.64
N THR A 412 -0.77 -16.14 -25.97
CA THR A 412 -1.64 -15.45 -26.94
C THR A 412 -2.01 -14.04 -26.45
N LEU A 413 -2.41 -13.91 -25.19
CA LEU A 413 -2.79 -12.63 -24.60
C LEU A 413 -1.59 -11.68 -24.50
N PHE A 414 -0.43 -12.18 -24.11
CA PHE A 414 0.80 -11.39 -24.04
C PHE A 414 1.24 -10.94 -25.44
N GLY A 415 1.18 -11.82 -26.45
CA GLY A 415 1.44 -11.47 -27.85
C GLY A 415 0.52 -10.37 -28.37
N ARG A 416 -0.76 -10.39 -28.01
CA ARG A 416 -1.71 -9.32 -28.37
C ARG A 416 -1.45 -8.02 -27.60
N GLN A 417 -0.96 -8.10 -26.37
CA GLN A 417 -0.67 -6.93 -25.54
C GLN A 417 0.51 -6.10 -26.07
N ILE A 418 1.47 -6.73 -26.74
CA ILE A 418 2.68 -6.06 -27.27
C ILE A 418 2.52 -5.53 -28.70
N LEU A 419 1.34 -5.70 -29.31
CA LEU A 419 1.03 -5.11 -30.62
C LEU A 419 0.89 -3.59 -30.50
N ALA A 420 1.02 -2.92 -31.64
CA ALA A 420 0.82 -1.48 -31.71
C ALA A 420 -0.62 -1.11 -31.28
N PRO A 421 -0.86 0.02 -30.58
CA PRO A 421 -2.18 0.38 -30.06
C PRO A 421 -3.28 0.51 -31.14
N ASP A 422 -2.90 0.80 -32.38
CA ASP A 422 -3.78 0.90 -33.54
C ASP A 422 -4.14 -0.47 -34.14
N ASP A 423 -3.36 -1.52 -33.89
CA ASP A 423 -3.60 -2.87 -34.41
C ASP A 423 -4.97 -3.42 -33.95
N PRO A 424 -5.83 -3.90 -34.88
CA PRO A 424 -7.11 -4.56 -34.60
C PRO A 424 -7.07 -5.61 -33.48
N ALA A 425 -6.00 -6.39 -33.42
CA ALA A 425 -5.81 -7.49 -32.48
C ALA A 425 -5.19 -7.07 -31.15
N SER A 426 -4.76 -5.81 -31.01
CA SER A 426 -4.14 -5.31 -29.76
C SER A 426 -5.07 -5.46 -28.55
N LEU A 427 -4.44 -5.52 -27.37
CA LEU A 427 -5.10 -5.76 -26.10
C LEU A 427 -4.49 -4.85 -25.04
N GLU A 428 -5.34 -4.25 -24.19
CA GLU A 428 -4.89 -3.26 -23.21
C GLU A 428 -4.94 -3.80 -21.78
N ARG A 429 -5.91 -4.66 -21.47
CA ARG A 429 -6.18 -5.15 -20.10
C ARG A 429 -6.63 -6.60 -20.13
N ILE A 430 -6.27 -7.34 -19.10
CA ILE A 430 -6.74 -8.71 -18.88
C ILE A 430 -7.40 -8.89 -17.51
N SER A 431 -8.24 -9.92 -17.38
CA SER A 431 -8.59 -10.53 -16.09
C SER A 431 -7.95 -11.89 -15.95
N VAL A 432 -7.58 -12.23 -14.72
CA VAL A 432 -7.08 -13.56 -14.35
C VAL A 432 -7.77 -14.03 -13.07
N PRO A 433 -8.74 -14.96 -13.17
CA PRO A 433 -9.18 -15.74 -12.03
C PRO A 433 -8.12 -16.79 -11.68
N GLY A 434 -7.89 -17.01 -10.39
CA GLY A 434 -7.01 -18.07 -9.93
C GLY A 434 -7.15 -18.34 -8.43
N ARG A 435 -6.30 -19.22 -7.90
CA ARG A 435 -6.20 -19.48 -6.47
C ARG A 435 -4.86 -18.99 -5.95
N LEU A 436 -4.90 -18.07 -4.99
CA LEU A 436 -3.73 -17.68 -4.23
C LEU A 436 -3.22 -18.89 -3.47
N THR A 437 -1.95 -19.20 -3.68
CA THR A 437 -1.25 -20.27 -2.98
C THR A 437 -0.53 -19.72 -1.75
N ASP A 438 0.07 -20.62 -1.00
CA ASP A 438 1.00 -20.33 0.07
C ASP A 438 2.46 -20.15 -0.41
N ARG A 439 2.68 -20.24 -1.72
CA ARG A 439 3.98 -20.12 -2.38
C ARG A 439 4.23 -18.71 -2.86
N THR A 440 5.51 -18.34 -2.85
CA THR A 440 6.01 -17.11 -3.48
C THR A 440 7.12 -17.48 -4.45
N VAL A 441 7.39 -16.59 -5.39
CA VAL A 441 8.55 -16.71 -6.29
C VAL A 441 9.35 -15.42 -6.25
N ARG A 442 10.67 -15.57 -6.27
CA ARG A 442 11.61 -14.45 -6.41
C ARG A 442 11.81 -14.16 -7.90
N LEU A 443 11.52 -12.94 -8.31
CA LEU A 443 11.77 -12.42 -9.65
C LEU A 443 13.26 -12.10 -9.84
N PHE A 444 13.68 -11.89 -11.07
CA PHE A 444 15.06 -11.56 -11.44
C PHE A 444 15.56 -10.28 -10.73
N SER A 445 14.66 -9.34 -10.44
CA SER A 445 14.95 -8.12 -9.67
C SER A 445 15.26 -8.35 -8.19
N GLY A 446 15.02 -9.56 -7.68
CA GLY A 446 15.05 -9.87 -6.24
C GLY A 446 13.71 -9.68 -5.54
N GLN A 447 12.73 -9.03 -6.17
CA GLN A 447 11.38 -8.87 -5.64
C GLN A 447 10.70 -10.24 -5.45
N VAL A 448 10.02 -10.43 -4.32
CA VAL A 448 9.27 -11.65 -4.02
C VAL A 448 7.78 -11.40 -4.20
N VAL A 449 7.13 -12.16 -5.09
CA VAL A 449 5.71 -12.02 -5.38
C VAL A 449 4.95 -13.30 -5.07
N PRO A 450 3.69 -13.22 -4.61
CA PRO A 450 2.85 -14.39 -4.36
C PRO A 450 2.46 -15.13 -5.64
N VAL A 451 2.32 -16.46 -5.54
CA VAL A 451 1.93 -17.32 -6.66
C VAL A 451 0.41 -17.55 -6.68
N VAL A 452 -0.20 -17.30 -7.83
CA VAL A 452 -1.60 -17.61 -8.13
C VAL A 452 -1.65 -18.76 -9.11
N GLU A 453 -2.25 -19.87 -8.69
CA GLU A 453 -2.53 -21.01 -9.55
C GLU A 453 -3.72 -20.70 -10.48
N VAL A 454 -3.50 -20.88 -11.77
CA VAL A 454 -4.52 -20.69 -12.81
C VAL A 454 -4.83 -22.05 -13.44
N GLU A 455 -5.93 -22.65 -13.00
CA GLU A 455 -6.29 -24.03 -13.36
C GLU A 455 -7.08 -24.15 -14.68
N GLN A 456 -7.51 -23.01 -15.24
CA GLN A 456 -8.41 -22.99 -16.39
C GLN A 456 -8.36 -21.66 -17.16
N THR A 457 -8.81 -21.68 -18.40
CA THR A 457 -8.91 -20.48 -19.27
C THR A 457 -10.22 -19.70 -19.07
N ARG A 458 -11.23 -20.27 -18.40
CA ARG A 458 -12.52 -19.59 -18.18
C ARG A 458 -12.33 -18.37 -17.27
N GLY A 459 -12.82 -17.21 -17.72
CA GLY A 459 -12.65 -15.93 -17.01
C GLY A 459 -11.31 -15.25 -17.26
N VAL A 460 -10.37 -15.92 -17.92
CA VAL A 460 -9.16 -15.27 -18.45
C VAL A 460 -9.56 -14.55 -19.74
N TYR A 461 -9.86 -13.27 -19.62
CA TYR A 461 -10.29 -12.44 -20.72
C TYR A 461 -9.31 -11.33 -20.95
N GLY A 462 -9.34 -10.75 -22.14
CA GLY A 462 -8.76 -9.43 -22.28
C GLY A 462 -9.50 -8.59 -23.30
N TRP A 463 -9.33 -7.30 -23.12
CA TRP A 463 -10.17 -6.29 -23.75
C TRP A 463 -9.33 -5.23 -24.40
N ARG A 464 -9.95 -4.66 -25.43
CA ARG A 464 -9.48 -3.47 -26.11
C ARG A 464 -10.53 -2.39 -25.91
N LEU A 465 -10.12 -1.25 -25.36
CA LEU A 465 -11.04 -0.16 -25.05
C LEU A 465 -11.78 0.28 -26.31
N ARG A 466 -11.06 0.46 -27.43
CA ARG A 466 -11.62 0.88 -28.71
C ARG A 466 -12.75 -0.03 -29.21
N THR A 467 -12.57 -1.35 -29.14
CA THR A 467 -13.59 -2.32 -29.59
C THR A 467 -14.86 -2.22 -28.76
N LEU A 468 -14.73 -2.01 -27.45
CA LEU A 468 -15.87 -1.83 -26.55
C LEU A 468 -16.58 -0.50 -26.81
N LEU A 469 -15.82 0.58 -27.06
CA LEU A 469 -16.38 1.88 -27.44
C LEU A 469 -17.18 1.79 -28.74
N ASP A 470 -16.62 1.15 -29.77
CA ASP A 470 -17.29 1.04 -31.07
C ASP A 470 -18.56 0.17 -30.99
N ALA A 471 -18.52 -0.93 -30.22
CA ALA A 471 -19.72 -1.74 -29.96
C ALA A 471 -20.80 -0.97 -29.20
N ALA A 472 -20.42 -0.18 -28.19
CA ALA A 472 -21.35 0.62 -27.41
C ALA A 472 -21.97 1.78 -28.21
N VAL A 473 -21.16 2.48 -29.02
CA VAL A 473 -21.64 3.54 -29.91
C VAL A 473 -22.56 2.96 -30.99
N ALA A 474 -22.22 1.80 -31.57
CA ALA A 474 -23.07 1.14 -32.56
C ALA A 474 -24.42 0.70 -31.98
N ALA A 475 -24.46 0.25 -30.72
CA ALA A 475 -25.68 -0.16 -30.04
C ALA A 475 -26.68 1.00 -29.79
N LEU A 476 -26.20 2.24 -29.70
CA LEU A 476 -27.04 3.43 -29.52
C LEU A 476 -27.78 3.85 -30.81
N GLY A 477 -27.31 3.41 -31.98
CA GLY A 477 -27.90 3.75 -33.28
C GLY A 477 -28.07 5.27 -33.50
N ASP A 478 -29.12 5.66 -34.23
CA ASP A 478 -29.53 7.07 -34.41
C ASP A 478 -30.31 7.64 -33.20
N GLN A 479 -30.49 6.87 -32.12
CA GLN A 479 -31.25 7.29 -30.93
C GLN A 479 -30.44 8.17 -29.96
N ALA A 480 -29.22 8.57 -30.32
CA ALA A 480 -28.46 9.59 -29.62
C ALA A 480 -29.13 10.96 -29.77
N GLY A 481 -30.10 11.24 -28.89
CA GLY A 481 -30.62 12.59 -28.70
C GLY A 481 -29.48 13.54 -28.30
N ALA A 482 -29.32 14.61 -29.09
CA ALA A 482 -28.52 15.82 -28.83
C ALA A 482 -26.99 15.76 -28.88
N ALA A 483 -26.30 14.65 -28.56
CA ALA A 483 -24.83 14.61 -28.56
C ALA A 483 -24.23 13.92 -29.81
N PRO A 484 -23.27 14.54 -30.53
CA PRO A 484 -22.51 13.88 -31.60
C PRO A 484 -21.86 12.57 -31.14
N ALA A 485 -21.81 11.55 -32.01
CA ALA A 485 -21.20 10.25 -31.71
C ALA A 485 -19.73 10.34 -31.20
N THR A 486 -19.02 11.41 -31.56
CA THR A 486 -17.68 11.72 -31.05
C THR A 486 -17.69 12.08 -29.57
N GLU A 487 -18.65 12.88 -29.10
CA GLU A 487 -18.76 13.27 -27.69
C GLU A 487 -19.13 12.07 -26.81
N VAL A 488 -20.08 11.25 -27.27
CA VAL A 488 -20.47 10.01 -26.57
C VAL A 488 -19.28 9.04 -26.48
N ARG A 489 -18.48 8.94 -27.55
CA ARG A 489 -17.28 8.09 -27.56
C ARG A 489 -16.23 8.55 -26.56
N GLU A 490 -15.97 9.87 -26.46
CA GLU A 490 -15.02 10.42 -25.48
C GLU A 490 -15.54 10.24 -24.05
N ALA A 491 -16.80 10.56 -23.78
CA ALA A 491 -17.39 10.39 -22.46
C ALA A 491 -17.42 8.91 -22.01
N LEU A 492 -17.67 7.98 -22.92
CA LEU A 492 -17.61 6.55 -22.64
C LEU A 492 -16.16 6.08 -22.41
N ARG A 493 -15.18 6.67 -23.12
CA ARG A 493 -13.75 6.39 -22.88
C ARG A 493 -13.34 6.81 -21.47
N GLU A 494 -13.68 8.04 -21.08
CA GLU A 494 -13.41 8.56 -19.74
C GLU A 494 -14.10 7.72 -18.66
N PHE A 495 -15.34 7.33 -18.88
CA PHE A 495 -16.08 6.45 -17.97
C PHE A 495 -15.37 5.10 -17.79
N LEU A 496 -15.05 4.40 -18.89
CA LEU A 496 -14.42 3.08 -18.84
C LEU A 496 -13.01 3.14 -18.24
N ALA A 497 -12.26 4.21 -18.52
CA ALA A 497 -10.98 4.47 -17.87
C ALA A 497 -11.18 4.66 -16.37
N ARG A 498 -12.08 5.55 -15.95
CA ARG A 498 -12.37 5.81 -14.54
C ARG A 498 -12.83 4.56 -13.80
N VAL A 499 -13.70 3.74 -14.38
CA VAL A 499 -14.12 2.45 -13.80
C VAL A 499 -12.92 1.53 -13.59
N TYR A 500 -12.00 1.43 -14.56
CA TYR A 500 -10.79 0.64 -14.37
C TYR A 500 -9.89 1.23 -13.27
N TYR A 501 -9.60 2.53 -13.32
CA TYR A 501 -8.67 3.17 -12.39
C TYR A 501 -9.22 3.24 -10.96
N ASP A 502 -10.52 3.47 -10.77
CA ASP A 502 -11.17 3.55 -9.45
C ASP A 502 -11.36 2.15 -8.82
N LEU A 503 -11.52 1.10 -9.64
CA LEU A 503 -11.86 -0.24 -9.12
C LEU A 503 -10.67 -1.21 -9.09
N ARG A 504 -9.61 -1.01 -9.89
CA ARG A 504 -8.49 -1.96 -9.95
C ARG A 504 -7.82 -2.12 -8.59
N ASN A 505 -7.68 -3.35 -8.15
CA ASN A 505 -7.07 -3.72 -6.88
C ASN A 505 -6.46 -5.13 -6.98
N ARG A 506 -5.83 -5.61 -5.90
CA ARG A 506 -5.16 -6.93 -5.86
C ARG A 506 -6.12 -8.11 -6.02
N GLY A 507 -7.42 -7.95 -5.86
CA GLY A 507 -8.41 -8.98 -6.19
C GLY A 507 -8.40 -10.20 -5.28
N SER A 508 -7.83 -10.10 -4.06
CA SER A 508 -7.71 -11.23 -3.13
C SER A 508 -8.80 -11.24 -2.04
N ALA A 509 -9.24 -10.07 -1.57
CA ALA A 509 -10.40 -9.96 -0.69
C ALA A 509 -11.72 -10.15 -1.46
N ALA A 510 -12.79 -10.54 -0.78
CA ALA A 510 -14.10 -10.75 -1.42
C ALA A 510 -14.63 -9.47 -2.09
N LYS A 511 -14.60 -8.34 -1.36
CA LYS A 511 -14.98 -7.02 -1.89
C LYS A 511 -14.14 -6.63 -3.12
N ASP A 512 -12.83 -6.89 -3.05
CA ASP A 512 -11.85 -6.64 -4.10
C ASP A 512 -12.14 -7.45 -5.37
N ARG A 513 -12.45 -8.75 -5.22
CA ARG A 513 -12.91 -9.59 -6.32
C ARG A 513 -14.19 -9.06 -6.94
N ALA A 514 -15.14 -8.60 -6.11
CA ALA A 514 -16.40 -8.05 -6.60
C ALA A 514 -16.18 -6.75 -7.39
N LEU A 515 -15.27 -5.89 -6.93
CA LEU A 515 -14.86 -4.66 -7.63
C LEU A 515 -14.17 -4.97 -8.98
N ASN A 516 -13.18 -5.86 -8.99
CA ASN A 516 -12.46 -6.23 -10.21
C ASN A 516 -13.39 -6.96 -11.22
N PHE A 517 -14.28 -7.81 -10.74
CA PHE A 517 -15.29 -8.46 -11.59
C PHE A 517 -16.35 -7.47 -12.07
N ALA A 518 -16.75 -6.50 -11.25
CA ALA A 518 -17.64 -5.43 -11.69
C ALA A 518 -17.02 -4.61 -12.81
N ALA A 519 -15.73 -4.26 -12.74
CA ALA A 519 -15.03 -3.60 -13.84
C ALA A 519 -15.09 -4.46 -15.11
N THR A 520 -14.83 -5.77 -15.00
CA THR A 520 -14.98 -6.71 -16.12
C THR A 520 -16.40 -6.71 -16.69
N ASN A 521 -17.42 -6.77 -15.84
CA ASN A 521 -18.81 -6.74 -16.24
C ASN A 521 -19.22 -5.41 -16.87
N VAL A 522 -18.71 -4.28 -16.40
CA VAL A 522 -18.97 -2.97 -17.00
C VAL A 522 -18.40 -2.91 -18.41
N PHE A 523 -17.22 -3.49 -18.64
CA PHE A 523 -16.69 -3.65 -19.99
C PHE A 523 -17.60 -4.53 -20.87
N GLN A 524 -18.20 -5.59 -20.33
CA GLN A 524 -19.16 -6.43 -21.05
C GLN A 524 -20.55 -5.79 -21.23
N ALA A 525 -20.97 -4.95 -20.29
CA ALA A 525 -22.27 -4.28 -20.23
C ALA A 525 -22.19 -2.80 -20.67
N ALA A 526 -21.12 -2.42 -21.38
CA ALA A 526 -20.87 -1.04 -21.80
C ALA A 526 -22.05 -0.45 -22.59
N THR A 527 -22.77 -1.28 -23.35
CA THR A 527 -23.99 -0.89 -24.07
C THR A 527 -25.12 -0.42 -23.14
N THR A 528 -25.30 -1.06 -21.99
CA THR A 528 -26.34 -0.70 -21.00
C THR A 528 -26.06 0.64 -20.33
N VAL A 529 -24.78 0.99 -20.16
CA VAL A 529 -24.36 2.26 -19.54
C VAL A 529 -24.24 3.39 -20.56
N ALA A 530 -24.00 3.05 -21.84
CA ALA A 530 -23.84 4.00 -22.93
C ALA A 530 -25.07 4.92 -23.09
N GLU A 531 -26.28 4.44 -22.84
CA GLU A 531 -27.50 5.26 -22.89
C GLU A 531 -27.49 6.38 -21.84
N ALA A 532 -27.07 6.09 -20.61
CA ALA A 532 -26.98 7.11 -19.57
C ALA A 532 -25.98 8.21 -19.97
N ILE A 533 -24.83 7.81 -20.51
CA ILE A 533 -23.79 8.73 -20.98
C ILE A 533 -24.27 9.56 -22.17
N ALA A 534 -24.95 8.92 -23.14
CA ALA A 534 -25.53 9.60 -24.31
C ALA A 534 -26.55 10.68 -23.92
N THR A 535 -27.21 10.54 -22.76
CA THR A 535 -28.12 11.57 -22.23
C THR A 535 -27.43 12.69 -21.46
N GLY A 536 -26.10 12.80 -21.54
CA GLY A 536 -25.30 13.84 -20.89
C GLY A 536 -25.01 13.58 -19.42
N ARG A 537 -25.10 12.32 -18.95
CA ARG A 537 -24.78 11.98 -17.56
C ARG A 537 -23.34 11.50 -17.41
N ALA A 538 -22.73 11.85 -16.30
CA ALA A 538 -21.40 11.39 -15.90
C ALA A 538 -21.49 10.50 -14.65
N LEU A 539 -20.49 9.64 -14.47
CA LEU A 539 -20.37 8.81 -13.27
C LEU A 539 -20.12 9.71 -12.04
N ASP A 540 -20.95 9.56 -11.02
CA ASP A 540 -20.86 10.25 -9.72
C ASP A 540 -20.01 9.40 -8.77
N THR A 541 -20.59 8.26 -8.34
CA THR A 541 -20.04 7.39 -7.31
C THR A 541 -20.14 5.91 -7.69
N ILE A 542 -19.19 5.13 -7.19
CA ILE A 542 -19.24 3.67 -7.21
C ILE A 542 -19.32 3.21 -5.76
N THR A 543 -20.35 2.44 -5.41
CA THR A 543 -20.52 1.89 -4.06
C THR A 543 -20.62 0.39 -4.10
N VAL A 544 -20.02 -0.28 -3.12
CA VAL A 544 -20.00 -1.73 -3.01
C VAL A 544 -20.38 -2.13 -1.60
N GLU A 545 -21.46 -2.89 -1.49
CA GLU A 545 -22.02 -3.36 -0.22
C GLU A 545 -22.32 -4.86 -0.29
N LYS A 546 -22.38 -5.51 0.86
CA LYS A 546 -22.81 -6.92 0.92
C LYS A 546 -24.25 -7.04 0.44
N SER A 547 -24.48 -7.97 -0.49
CA SER A 547 -25.83 -8.20 -1.01
C SER A 547 -26.66 -9.00 0.00
N PRO A 548 -27.90 -8.58 0.29
CA PRO A 548 -28.85 -9.45 0.98
C PRO A 548 -29.38 -10.56 0.06
N PHE A 549 -29.14 -10.46 -1.26
CA PHE A 549 -29.56 -11.42 -2.27
C PHE A 549 -28.48 -12.50 -2.45
N CYS A 550 -28.35 -13.37 -1.45
CA CYS A 550 -27.40 -14.48 -1.46
C CYS A 550 -28.05 -15.80 -1.07
N ARG A 551 -27.58 -16.89 -1.68
CA ARG A 551 -27.85 -18.24 -1.16
C ARG A 551 -26.98 -18.46 0.09
N LEU A 552 -27.37 -19.42 0.92
CA LEU A 552 -26.55 -19.84 2.04
C LEU A 552 -25.18 -20.31 1.51
N ASN A 553 -24.09 -19.84 2.13
CA ASN A 553 -22.69 -20.03 1.72
C ASN A 553 -22.24 -19.28 0.46
N SER A 554 -23.05 -18.37 -0.08
CA SER A 554 -22.58 -17.42 -1.09
C SER A 554 -21.95 -16.17 -0.46
N ASP A 555 -21.03 -15.58 -1.20
CA ASP A 555 -20.35 -14.33 -0.90
C ASP A 555 -20.72 -13.31 -1.99
N CYS A 556 -21.90 -12.71 -1.88
CA CYS A 556 -22.38 -11.76 -2.88
C CYS A 556 -22.36 -10.31 -2.44
N TRP A 557 -22.16 -9.45 -3.43
CA TRP A 557 -21.95 -8.02 -3.30
C TRP A 557 -22.81 -7.29 -4.32
N ASP A 558 -23.48 -6.25 -3.87
CA ASP A 558 -24.17 -5.29 -4.74
C ASP A 558 -23.19 -4.17 -5.08
N VAL A 559 -22.89 -4.02 -6.37
CA VAL A 559 -22.09 -2.92 -6.91
C VAL A 559 -23.02 -1.93 -7.60
N LYS A 560 -23.06 -0.69 -7.11
CA LYS A 560 -23.91 0.37 -7.64
C LYS A 560 -23.08 1.46 -8.30
N LEU A 561 -23.38 1.75 -9.56
CA LEU A 561 -22.86 2.89 -10.31
C LEU A 561 -23.92 3.97 -10.33
N ARG A 562 -23.64 5.13 -9.74
CA ARG A 562 -24.55 6.28 -9.74
C ARG A 562 -24.10 7.28 -10.78
N PHE A 563 -25.02 7.74 -11.62
CA PHE A 563 -24.78 8.74 -12.65
C PHE A 563 -25.59 10.00 -12.35
N PHE A 564 -24.99 11.16 -12.58
CA PHE A 564 -25.62 12.46 -12.41
C PHE A 564 -25.45 13.32 -13.67
N ASP A 565 -26.28 14.35 -13.80
CA ASP A 565 -26.16 15.33 -14.87
C ASP A 565 -25.32 16.52 -14.36
N PRO A 566 -24.10 16.75 -14.88
CA PRO A 566 -23.23 17.82 -14.40
C PRO A 566 -23.72 19.21 -14.80
N VAL A 567 -24.58 19.32 -15.82
CA VAL A 567 -25.13 20.60 -16.32
C VAL A 567 -26.41 20.95 -15.59
N ASN A 568 -27.22 19.95 -15.23
CA ASN A 568 -28.49 20.15 -14.53
C ASN A 568 -28.57 19.32 -13.23
N GLY A 569 -28.08 19.91 -12.14
CA GLY A 569 -28.10 19.31 -10.81
C GLY A 569 -29.48 19.07 -10.19
N LEU A 570 -30.58 19.47 -10.85
CA LEU A 570 -31.97 19.16 -10.46
C LEU A 570 -32.49 17.87 -11.12
N ARG A 571 -31.76 17.32 -12.10
CA ARG A 571 -32.14 16.08 -12.78
C ARG A 571 -31.88 14.89 -11.86
N SER A 572 -32.77 13.89 -11.89
CA SER A 572 -32.61 12.67 -11.11
C SER A 572 -31.35 11.91 -11.49
N ARG A 573 -30.73 11.28 -10.50
CA ARG A 573 -29.60 10.38 -10.71
C ARG A 573 -30.10 9.08 -11.35
N THR A 574 -29.27 8.46 -12.16
CA THR A 574 -29.53 7.10 -12.68
C THR A 574 -28.61 6.13 -11.96
N VAL A 575 -29.16 5.08 -11.37
CA VAL A 575 -28.39 4.07 -10.64
C VAL A 575 -28.44 2.76 -11.40
N PHE A 576 -27.27 2.15 -11.63
CA PHE A 576 -27.13 0.79 -12.12
C PHE A 576 -26.62 -0.10 -10.99
N ARG A 577 -27.28 -1.24 -10.74
CA ARG A 577 -26.85 -2.22 -9.73
C ARG A 577 -26.57 -3.57 -10.36
N PHE A 578 -25.39 -4.09 -10.04
CA PHE A 578 -24.96 -5.44 -10.34
C PHE A 578 -24.89 -6.22 -9.03
N THR A 579 -25.43 -7.43 -9.00
CA THR A 579 -25.20 -8.35 -7.87
C THR A 579 -24.21 -9.40 -8.33
N ILE A 580 -23.12 -9.59 -7.59
CA ILE A 580 -21.99 -10.43 -7.98
C ILE A 580 -21.71 -11.41 -6.86
N ASP A 581 -21.67 -12.71 -7.16
CA ASP A 581 -21.20 -13.76 -6.24
C ASP A 581 -19.71 -14.04 -6.50
N VAL A 582 -18.88 -13.90 -5.47
CA VAL A 582 -17.42 -14.08 -5.51
C VAL A 582 -16.95 -15.27 -4.67
N SER A 583 -17.84 -16.21 -4.35
CA SER A 583 -17.52 -17.39 -3.53
C SER A 583 -16.48 -18.29 -4.20
N ASP A 584 -16.57 -18.42 -5.51
CA ASP A 584 -15.69 -19.25 -6.32
C ASP A 584 -14.57 -18.44 -6.99
N THR A 585 -13.56 -19.16 -7.49
CA THR A 585 -12.44 -18.59 -8.27
C THR A 585 -12.91 -17.81 -9.51
N LEU A 586 -14.01 -18.24 -10.13
CA LEU A 586 -14.67 -17.49 -11.20
C LEU A 586 -15.94 -16.84 -10.63
N PRO A 587 -15.93 -15.51 -10.39
CA PRO A 587 -17.13 -14.82 -9.95
C PRO A 587 -18.25 -14.89 -11.00
N VAL A 588 -19.49 -14.73 -10.55
CA VAL A 588 -20.68 -14.76 -11.41
C VAL A 588 -21.63 -13.61 -11.10
N SER A 589 -22.28 -13.09 -12.15
CA SER A 589 -23.37 -12.12 -12.01
C SER A 589 -24.66 -12.83 -11.63
N LEU A 590 -25.35 -12.33 -10.61
CA LEU A 590 -26.65 -12.83 -10.17
C LEU A 590 -27.76 -11.92 -10.70
N GLY A 591 -28.54 -12.45 -11.65
CA GLY A 591 -29.67 -11.73 -12.25
C GLY A 591 -29.26 -10.65 -13.26
N PRO A 592 -30.24 -9.93 -13.83
CA PRO A 592 -30.00 -8.83 -14.76
C PRO A 592 -29.48 -7.58 -14.04
N VAL A 593 -28.86 -6.66 -14.78
CA VAL A 593 -28.53 -5.33 -14.28
C VAL A 593 -29.83 -4.60 -13.95
N HIS A 594 -29.94 -4.09 -12.72
CA HIS A 594 -31.09 -3.30 -12.32
C HIS A 594 -30.80 -1.81 -12.48
N THR A 595 -31.73 -1.08 -13.09
CA THR A 595 -31.60 0.36 -13.32
C THR A 595 -32.81 1.11 -12.79
N TRP A 596 -32.60 2.20 -12.06
CA TRP A 596 -33.68 3.08 -11.60
C TRP A 596 -33.22 4.53 -11.48
N ALA A 597 -34.18 5.44 -11.37
CA ALA A 597 -33.93 6.84 -11.06
C ALA A 597 -33.96 7.06 -9.53
N GLU A 598 -32.96 7.75 -9.00
CA GLU A 598 -32.84 8.13 -7.59
C GLU A 598 -33.03 9.65 -7.48
N SER A 599 -34.01 10.08 -6.68
CA SER A 599 -34.21 11.50 -6.36
C SER A 599 -33.03 12.00 -5.54
N ARG A 600 -32.78 13.32 -5.62
CA ARG A 600 -31.57 13.91 -5.05
C ARG A 600 -31.41 13.67 -3.56
#